data_AF-A0A951TGJ5-F1
#
_entry.id   AF-A0A951TGJ5-F1
#
_cell.length_a   1.000
_cell.length_b   1.000
_cell.length_c   1.000
_cell.angle_alpha   90.00
_cell.angle_beta   90.00
_cell.angle_gamma   90.00
#
_symmetry.space_group_name_H-M   'P 1'
#
loop_
_entity.id
_entity.type
_entity.pdbx_description
1 polymer ?
#
loop_
_entity_poly.entity_id
_entity_poly.type
_entity_poly.pdbx_seq_one_letter_code
_entity_poly.pdbx_strand_id
1 'polypeptide(L)' 'MLMEKTTEIVLACELFEQGLSKSAIARLLGRDRETIRLWLRGIEDHGQKEFLDKSATACRVPRPSRQVDAAKWMPW' A
#
# COMPACT_ATOMS: atom_id res chain seq x y z
N MET A 1 -11.40 -7.56 14.21
CA MET A 1 -10.85 -8.76 13.55
C MET A 1 -9.55 -8.35 12.89
N LEU A 2 -8.44 -9.04 13.17
CA LEU A 2 -7.21 -8.85 12.41
C LEU A 2 -7.39 -9.60 11.08
N MET A 3 -7.64 -8.86 10.01
CA MET A 3 -7.62 -9.41 8.65
C MET A 3 -6.20 -9.25 8.11
N GLU A 4 -5.70 -10.28 7.43
CA GLU A 4 -4.38 -10.21 6.80
C GLU A 4 -4.40 -9.16 5.68
N LYS A 5 -3.35 -8.34 5.58
CA LYS A 5 -3.28 -7.25 4.58
C LYS A 5 -3.41 -7.76 3.15
N THR A 6 -2.87 -8.94 2.86
CA THR A 6 -3.01 -9.61 1.57
C THR A 6 -4.47 -9.91 1.25
N THR A 7 -5.26 -10.33 2.23
CA THR A 7 -6.71 -10.54 2.07
C THR A 7 -7.43 -9.23 1.76
N GLU A 8 -7.09 -8.13 2.44
CA GLU A 8 -7.68 -6.80 2.15
C GLU A 8 -7.36 -6.34 0.72
N ILE A 9 -6.14 -6.59 0.24
CA ILE A 9 -5.69 -6.23 -1.12
C ILE A 9 -6.46 -7.04 -2.17
N VAL A 10 -6.60 -8.36 -1.97
CA VAL A 10 -7.36 -9.23 -2.87
C VAL A 10 -8.82 -8.78 -2.94
N LEU A 11 -9.45 -8.55 -1.77
CA LEU A 11 -10.84 -8.14 -1.69
C LEU A 11 -11.07 -6.77 -2.36
N ALA A 12 -10.14 -5.82 -2.19
CA ALA A 12 -10.19 -4.53 -2.86
C ALA A 12 -10.17 -4.66 -4.39
N CYS A 13 -9.38 -5.61 -4.92
CA CYS A 13 -9.27 -5.87 -6.34
C CYS A 13 -10.56 -6.51 -6.88
N GLU A 14 -11.07 -7.55 -6.22
CA GLU A 14 -12.32 -8.21 -6.62
C GLU A 14 -13.51 -7.24 -6.62
N LEU A 15 -13.61 -6.38 -5.60
CA LEU A 15 -14.65 -5.35 -5.55
C LEU A 15 -14.49 -4.32 -6.68
N PHE A 16 -13.26 -4.00 -7.07
CA PHE A 16 -13.00 -3.10 -8.19
C PHE A 16 -13.39 -3.74 -9.53
N GLU A 17 -13.11 -5.03 -9.72
CA GLU A 17 -13.53 -5.80 -10.90
C GLU A 17 -15.06 -5.94 -10.98
N GLN A 18 -15.75 -6.00 -9.84
CA GLN A 18 -17.21 -5.91 -9.77
C GLN A 18 -17.78 -4.51 -10.10
N GLY A 19 -16.92 -3.54 -10.41
CA GLY A 19 -17.31 -2.19 -10.80
C GLY A 19 -17.56 -1.24 -9.62
N LEU A 20 -17.19 -1.61 -8.38
CA LEU A 20 -17.30 -0.68 -7.27
C LEU A 20 -16.31 0.48 -7.40
N SER A 21 -16.77 1.67 -7.03
CA SER A 21 -15.90 2.85 -6.98
C SER A 21 -14.85 2.71 -5.86
N LYS A 22 -13.65 3.26 -6.11
CA LYS A 22 -12.53 3.28 -5.14
C LYS A 22 -12.94 3.85 -3.78
N SER A 23 -13.89 4.80 -3.75
CA SER A 23 -14.43 5.40 -2.53
C SER A 23 -15.36 4.46 -1.77
N ALA A 24 -16.15 3.64 -2.47
CA ALA A 24 -17.01 2.63 -1.84
C ALA A 24 -16.16 1.51 -1.22
N ILE A 25 -15.14 1.05 -1.93
CA ILE A 25 -14.18 0.04 -1.47
C ILE A 25 -13.45 0.53 -0.20
N ALA A 26 -12.96 1.78 -0.21
CA ALA A 26 -12.32 2.40 0.96
C ALA A 26 -13.23 2.40 2.20
N ARG A 27 -14.51 2.74 2.03
CA ARG A 27 -15.50 2.72 3.12
C ARG A 27 -15.80 1.31 3.62
N LEU A 28 -15.91 0.33 2.71
CA LEU A 28 -16.17 -1.07 3.04
C LEU A 28 -15.02 -1.70 3.83
N LEU A 29 -13.77 -1.42 3.41
CA LEU A 29 -12.57 -1.96 4.04
C LEU A 29 -12.09 -1.12 5.25
N GLY A 30 -12.68 0.04 5.50
CA GLY A 30 -12.22 0.98 6.53
C GLY A 30 -10.78 1.48 6.27
N ARG A 31 -10.39 1.60 5.00
CA ARG A 31 -9.06 2.03 4.57
C ARG A 31 -9.11 3.39 3.89
N ASP A 32 -7.96 4.06 3.88
CA ASP A 32 -7.85 5.33 3.18
C ASP A 32 -7.96 5.14 1.65
N ARG A 33 -8.60 6.10 0.98
CA ARG A 33 -8.82 6.06 -0.47
C ARG A 33 -7.50 6.03 -1.25
N GLU A 34 -6.47 6.69 -0.75
CA GLU A 34 -5.14 6.70 -1.36
C GLU A 34 -4.48 5.33 -1.27
N THR A 35 -4.70 4.60 -0.17
CA THR A 35 -4.23 3.22 -0.02
C THR A 35 -4.86 2.32 -1.09
N ILE A 36 -6.18 2.41 -1.27
CA ILE A 36 -6.89 1.65 -2.32
C ILE A 36 -6.39 2.04 -3.72
N ARG A 37 -6.16 3.33 -3.99
CA ARG A 37 -5.58 3.78 -5.26
C ARG A 37 -4.19 3.21 -5.51
N LEU A 38 -3.32 3.21 -4.49
CA LEU A 38 -1.96 2.67 -4.59
C LEU A 38 -1.97 1.17 -4.84
N TRP A 39 -2.86 0.43 -4.18
CA TRP A 39 -3.02 -1.01 -4.42
C TRP A 39 -3.47 -1.31 -5.83
N LEU A 40 -4.54 -0.67 -6.30
CA LEU A 40 -5.06 -0.88 -7.66
C LEU A 40 -4.02 -0.50 -8.71
N ARG A 41 -3.30 0.61 -8.52
CA ARG A 41 -2.23 1.03 -9.44
C ARG A 41 -1.07 0.04 -9.45
N GLY A 42 -0.61 -0.40 -8.28
CA GLY A 42 0.47 -1.38 -8.18
C GLY A 42 0.11 -2.74 -8.78
N ILE A 43 -1.17 -3.13 -8.71
CA ILE A 43 -1.69 -4.34 -9.36
C ILE A 43 -1.76 -4.16 -10.88
N GLU A 44 -2.15 -2.98 -11.38
CA GLU A 44 -2.18 -2.66 -12.81
C GLU A 44 -0.76 -2.64 -13.43
N ASP A 45 0.21 -2.08 -12.72
CA ASP A 45 1.59 -1.94 -13.20
C ASP A 45 2.42 -3.25 -13.12
N HIS A 46 2.21 -4.07 -12.09
CA HIS A 46 3.04 -5.26 -11.81
C HIS A 46 2.28 -6.60 -11.82
N GLY A 47 0.95 -6.57 -11.92
CA GLY A 47 0.11 -7.75 -11.72
C GLY A 47 -0.15 -8.08 -10.26
N GLN A 48 -1.30 -8.70 -10.00
CA GLN A 48 -1.81 -8.98 -8.65
C GLN A 48 -0.85 -9.84 -7.82
N LYS A 49 -0.29 -10.89 -8.43
CA LYS A 49 0.58 -11.86 -7.75
C LYS A 49 1.90 -11.23 -7.28
N GLU A 50 2.52 -10.44 -8.14
CA GLU A 50 3.78 -9.76 -7.83
C GLU A 50 3.58 -8.67 -6.77
N PHE A 51 2.46 -7.94 -6.85
CA PHE A 51 2.11 -6.93 -5.86
C PHE A 51 1.83 -7.54 -4.47
N LEU A 52 1.14 -8.68 -4.41
CA LEU A 52 0.89 -9.41 -3.17
C LEU A 52 2.19 -9.86 -2.50
N ASP A 53 3.12 -10.42 -3.26
CA ASP A 53 4.43 -10.85 -2.76
C ASP A 53 5.26 -9.66 -2.21
N LYS A 54 5.26 -8.53 -2.93
CA LYS A 54 5.86 -7.28 -2.46
C LYS A 54 5.20 -6.76 -1.18
N SER A 55 3.86 -6.80 -1.11
CA SER A 55 3.12 -6.32 0.06
C SER A 55 3.36 -7.16 1.31
N ALA A 56 3.55 -8.47 1.16
CA ALA A 56 3.92 -9.38 2.24
C ALA A 56 5.35 -9.12 2.75
N THR A 57 6.24 -8.69 1.85
CA THR A 57 7.65 -8.43 2.16
C THR A 57 7.92 -6.99 2.62
N ALA A 58 7.06 -6.02 2.28
CA ALA A 58 7.25 -4.59 2.53
C ALA A 58 7.38 -4.18 4.02
N CYS A 59 6.88 -5.01 4.95
CA CYS A 59 7.08 -4.78 6.39
C CYS A 59 8.38 -5.39 6.96
N ARG A 60 9.10 -6.21 6.17
CA ARG A 60 10.32 -6.90 6.63
C ARG A 60 11.59 -6.14 6.34
N VAL A 61 11.55 -5.14 5.47
CA VAL A 61 12.69 -4.25 5.27
C VAL A 61 12.64 -3.22 6.40
N PRO A 62 13.66 -3.14 7.27
CA PRO A 62 13.77 -2.03 8.22
C PRO A 62 13.64 -0.75 7.41
N ARG A 63 12.62 0.08 7.66
CA ARG A 63 12.62 1.42 7.08
C ARG A 63 13.87 2.10 7.64
N PRO A 64 14.85 2.49 6.81
CA PRO A 64 15.90 3.36 7.31
C PRO A 64 15.17 4.58 7.87
N SER A 65 15.37 4.86 9.16
CA SER A 65 15.04 6.18 9.70
C SER A 65 15.59 7.19 8.71
N ARG A 66 14.81 8.22 8.37
CA ARG A 66 15.30 9.34 7.54
C ARG A 66 16.69 9.68 8.04
N GLN A 67 17.71 9.47 7.20
CA GLN A 67 19.05 9.94 7.50
C GLN A 67 18.99 11.45 7.34
N VAL A 68 18.60 12.12 8.42
CA VAL A 68 18.76 13.56 8.55
C VAL A 68 20.21 13.72 8.95
N ASP A 69 21.11 13.82 7.96
CA ASP A 69 22.46 14.30 8.21
C ASP A 69 22.38 15.78 8.59
N ALA A 70 21.98 16.03 9.82
CA ALA A 70 22.09 17.31 10.47
C ALA A 70 23.53 17.44 10.97
N ALA A 71 24.43 17.92 10.10
CA ALA A 71 25.52 18.85 10.44
C ALA A 71 26.67 18.77 9.42
N LYS A 72 26.74 19.79 8.56
CA LYS A 72 27.98 20.55 8.45
C LYS A 72 27.65 22.03 8.22
N TRP A 73 27.15 22.66 9.28
CA TRP A 73 27.29 24.10 9.46
C TRP A 73 28.79 24.36 9.58
N MET A 74 29.41 24.98 8.56
CA MET A 74 30.76 25.53 8.68
C MET A 74 30.61 27.04 8.95
N PRO A 75 31.05 27.56 10.12
CA PRO A 75 31.53 28.93 10.16
C PRO A 75 32.92 28.97 9.51
N TRP A 76 33.51 30.17 9.42
CA TRP A 76 34.78 30.53 8.78
C TRP A 76 34.64 30.85 7.28
#